data_AF-A0A5B0FN24-F1
#
_entry.id   AF-A0A5B0FN24-F1
#
_cell.length_a   1.000
_cell.length_b   1.000
_cell.length_c   1.000
_cell.angle_alpha   90.00
_cell.angle_beta   90.00
_cell.angle_gamma   90.00
#
_symmetry.space_group_name_H-M   'P 1'
#
loop_
_entity.id
_entity.type
_entity.pdbx_description
1 polymer ?
#
loop_
_entity_poly.entity_id
_entity_poly.type
_entity_poly.pdbx_seq_one_letter_code
_entity_poly.pdbx_strand_id
1 'polypeptide(L)'
;MNDIFLLRIIYRDAVNLHKITSTVESVNGARIKRLDFRSKGKKFVGIIAFEVSRLIDFEHIMLLIRRNSNIYKVERVADMTICC
;
A
#
# COMPACT_ATOMS: atom_id res chain seq x y z
N MET A 1 -14.57 8.27 12.58
CA MET A 1 -13.22 8.85 12.41
C MET A 1 -12.53 7.99 11.38
N ASN A 2 -11.96 8.58 10.32
CA ASN A 2 -11.25 7.80 9.32
C ASN A 2 -9.74 7.95 9.58
N ASP A 3 -9.04 6.83 9.63
CA ASP A 3 -7.61 6.80 9.89
C ASP A 3 -6.85 6.65 8.58
N ILE A 4 -5.70 7.32 8.48
CA ILE A 4 -4.79 7.20 7.34
C ILE A 4 -3.72 6.17 7.69
N PHE A 5 -3.60 5.15 6.85
CA PHE A 5 -2.58 4.11 6.97
C PHE A 5 -1.57 4.24 5.84
N LEU A 6 -0.31 3.97 6.16
CA LEU A 6 0.77 3.91 5.19
C LEU A 6 1.26 2.47 5.04
N LEU A 7 1.27 1.99 3.81
CA LEU A 7 1.86 0.70 3.43
C LEU A 7 3.06 0.91 2.54
N ARG A 8 4.13 0.19 2.85
CA ARG A 8 5.29 0.01 1.99
C ARG A 8 5.16 -1.32 1.26
N ILE A 9 5.26 -1.26 -0.07
CA ILE A 9 5.11 -2.38 -0.97
C ILE A 9 6.41 -2.54 -1.76
N ILE A 10 6.99 -3.73 -1.74
CA ILE A 10 8.18 -4.07 -2.51
C ILE A 10 7.76 -5.02 -3.61
N TYR A 11 8.02 -4.68 -4.87
CA TYR A 11 7.74 -5.53 -6.03
C TYR A 11 8.96 -6.40 -6.37
N ARG A 12 8.68 -7.58 -6.94
CA ARG A 12 9.71 -8.50 -7.44
C ARG A 12 10.32 -7.98 -8.73
N ASP A 13 9.48 -7.71 -9.73
CA ASP A 13 9.91 -7.37 -11.08
C ASP A 13 9.36 -6.02 -11.54
N ALA A 14 8.07 -5.95 -11.89
CA ALA A 14 7.43 -4.75 -12.42
C ALA A 14 6.30 -4.25 -11.50
N VAL A 15 6.19 -2.93 -11.38
CA VAL A 15 5.06 -2.27 -10.71
C VAL A 15 3.84 -2.36 -11.60
N ASN A 16 2.70 -2.76 -11.02
CA ASN A 16 1.40 -2.60 -11.65
C ASN A 16 0.56 -1.64 -10.81
N LEU A 17 0.64 -0.35 -11.14
CA LEU A 17 -0.04 0.72 -10.42
C LEU A 17 -1.57 0.54 -10.47
N HIS A 18 -2.13 0.22 -11.63
CA HIS A 18 -3.56 -0.03 -11.77
C HIS A 18 -4.02 -1.15 -10.83
N LYS A 19 -3.31 -2.29 -10.81
CA LYS A 19 -3.71 -3.42 -9.98
C LYS A 19 -3.71 -3.07 -8.50
N ILE A 20 -2.71 -2.33 -8.02
CA ILE A 20 -2.65 -1.96 -6.61
C ILE A 20 -3.69 -0.90 -6.24
N THR A 21 -3.94 0.10 -7.09
CA THR A 21 -4.96 1.12 -6.81
C THR A 21 -6.35 0.50 -6.82
N SER A 22 -6.67 -0.33 -7.82
CA SER A 22 -7.95 -1.05 -7.88
C SER A 22 -8.14 -1.99 -6.69
N THR A 23 -7.10 -2.66 -6.20
CA THR A 23 -7.21 -3.48 -4.99
C THR A 23 -7.61 -2.65 -3.77
N VAL A 24 -6.99 -1.47 -3.57
CA VAL A 24 -7.34 -0.61 -2.44
C VAL A 24 -8.76 -0.05 -2.59
N GLU A 25 -9.10 0.48 -3.76
CA GLU A 25 -10.40 1.09 -4.04
C GLU A 25 -11.55 0.08 -4.10
N SER A 26 -11.26 -1.22 -4.26
CA SER A 26 -12.27 -2.28 -4.19
C SER A 26 -12.86 -2.48 -2.78
N VAL A 27 -12.18 -1.98 -1.74
CA VAL A 27 -12.67 -2.06 -0.36
C VAL A 27 -13.51 -0.83 -0.06
N ASN A 28 -14.79 -1.05 0.26
CA ASN A 28 -15.75 0.02 0.49
C ASN A 28 -15.28 0.95 1.62
N GLY A 29 -15.31 2.27 1.37
CA GLY A 29 -14.82 3.28 2.31
C GLY A 29 -13.31 3.51 2.29
N ALA A 30 -12.54 2.76 1.49
CA ALA A 30 -11.13 3.02 1.30
C ALA A 30 -10.90 4.14 0.28
N ARG A 31 -10.01 5.09 0.60
CA ARG A 31 -9.65 6.20 -0.31
C ARG A 31 -8.15 6.41 -0.35
N ILE A 32 -7.56 6.30 -1.53
CA ILE A 32 -6.14 6.59 -1.72
C ILE A 32 -5.89 8.10 -1.55
N LYS A 33 -4.87 8.45 -0.75
CA LYS A 33 -4.45 9.84 -0.51
C LYS A 33 -3.11 10.15 -1.15
N ARG A 34 -2.21 9.18 -1.19
CA ARG A 34 -0.88 9.34 -1.76
C ARG A 34 -0.36 8.04 -2.34
N LEU A 35 0.33 8.15 -3.46
CA LEU A 35 1.06 7.08 -4.12
C LEU A 35 2.45 7.63 -4.45
N ASP A 36 3.51 6.94 -4.04
CA ASP A 36 4.88 7.26 -4.41
C ASP A 36 5.60 5.94 -4.74
N PHE A 37 6.00 5.76 -5.98
CA PHE A 37 6.68 4.55 -6.44
C PHE A 37 8.01 4.94 -7.06
N ARG A 38 9.07 4.30 -6.57
CA ARG A 38 10.44 4.55 -7.03
C ARG A 38 11.14 3.24 -7.33
N SER A 39 11.95 3.24 -8.38
CA SER A 39 12.91 2.16 -8.62
C SER A 39 14.07 2.29 -7.62
N LYS A 40 14.43 1.20 -6.95
CA LYS A 40 15.61 1.09 -6.09
C LYS A 40 16.44 -0.10 -6.57
N GLY A 41 17.34 0.15 -7.51
CA GLY A 41 18.11 -0.90 -8.19
C GLY A 41 17.21 -1.80 -9.03
N LYS A 42 17.32 -3.12 -8.85
CA LYS A 42 16.48 -4.12 -9.55
C LYS A 42 15.07 -4.29 -8.96
N LYS A 43 14.73 -3.59 -7.88
CA LYS A 43 13.42 -3.68 -7.22
C LYS A 43 12.67 -2.36 -7.34
N PHE A 44 11.35 -2.44 -7.26
CA PHE A 44 10.51 -1.25 -7.11
C PHE A 44 9.93 -1.19 -5.70
N VAL A 45 9.95 0.00 -5.10
CA VAL A 45 9.40 0.26 -3.78
C VAL A 45 8.31 1.31 -3.93
N GLY A 46 7.10 0.96 -3.50
CA GLY A 46 5.95 1.83 -3.44
C GLY A 46 5.58 2.16 -2.01
N ILE A 47 5.22 3.41 -1.76
CA ILE A 47 4.50 3.85 -0.57
C ILE A 47 3.09 4.23 -1.01
N ILE A 48 2.09 3.64 -0.38
CA ILE A 48 0.70 4.00 -0.55
C ILE A 48 0.12 4.46 0.78
N ALA A 49 -0.45 5.65 0.79
CA ALA A 49 -1.23 6.17 1.90
C ALA A 49 -2.69 6.13 1.52
N PHE A 50 -3.53 5.54 2.36
CA PHE A 50 -4.96 5.46 2.14
C PHE A 50 -5.72 5.60 3.45
N GLU A 51 -6.90 6.18 3.33
CA GLU A 51 -7.87 6.38 4.40
C GLU A 51 -8.82 5.18 4.44
N VAL A 52 -9.13 4.66 5.64
CA VAL A 52 -10.22 3.70 5.86
C VAL A 52 -11.04 4.08 7.09
N SER A 53 -12.30 3.64 7.13
CA SER A 53 -13.21 3.89 8.25
C SER A 53 -13.07 2.89 9.40
N ARG A 54 -12.52 1.70 9.16
CA ARG A 54 -12.35 0.66 10.19
C ARG A 54 -11.02 -0.07 10.02
N LEU A 55 -10.40 -0.48 11.14
CA LEU A 55 -9.15 -1.24 11.12
C LEU A 55 -9.27 -2.59 10.38
N ILE A 56 -10.44 -3.23 10.43
CA ILE A 56 -10.70 -4.47 9.68
C ILE A 56 -10.56 -4.29 8.17
N ASP A 57 -10.90 -3.10 7.65
CA ASP A 57 -10.78 -2.77 6.22
C ASP A 57 -9.29 -2.61 5.84
N PHE A 58 -8.47 -2.05 6.73
CA PHE A 58 -7.01 -1.99 6.56
C PHE A 58 -6.38 -3.39 6.47
N GLU A 59 -6.70 -4.29 7.41
CA GLU A 59 -6.18 -5.65 7.42
C GLU A 59 -6.63 -6.43 6.17
N HIS A 60 -7.87 -6.22 5.73
CA HIS A 60 -8.40 -6.81 4.51
C HIS A 60 -7.62 -6.33 3.27
N ILE A 61 -7.37 -5.01 3.14
CA ILE A 61 -6.53 -4.46 2.06
C ILE A 61 -5.13 -5.08 2.09
N MET A 62 -4.49 -5.17 3.27
CA MET A 62 -3.16 -5.74 3.39
C MET A 62 -3.12 -7.20 2.92
N LEU A 63 -4.14 -8.01 3.25
CA LEU A 63 -4.27 -9.38 2.77
C LEU A 63 -4.44 -9.45 1.25
N LEU A 64 -5.30 -8.62 0.65
CA LEU A 64 -5.51 -8.59 -0.79
C LEU A 64 -4.23 -8.22 -1.55
N ILE A 65 -3.48 -7.23 -1.05
CA ILE A 65 -2.19 -6.85 -1.62
C ILE A 65 -1.20 -8.01 -1.55
N ARG A 66 -1.08 -8.68 -0.40
CA ARG A 66 -0.18 -9.84 -0.22
C ARG A 66 -0.47 -11.01 -1.14
N ARG A 67 -1.73 -11.17 -1.61
CA ARG A 67 -2.10 -12.20 -2.59
C ARG A 67 -1.56 -11.94 -4.00
N ASN A 68 -1.05 -10.74 -4.28
CA ASN A 68 -0.44 -10.44 -5.57
C ASN A 68 0.96 -11.08 -5.67
N SER A 69 1.12 -12.07 -6.56
CA SER A 69 2.37 -12.80 -6.79
C SER A 69 3.55 -11.92 -7.21
N ASN A 70 3.29 -10.73 -7.78
CA ASN A 70 4.34 -9.78 -8.16
C ASN A 70 4.90 -8.99 -6.97
N ILE A 71 4.27 -9.10 -5.80
CA ILE A 71 4.70 -8.42 -4.58
C ILE A 71 5.64 -9.34 -3.80
N TYR A 72 6.81 -8.80 -3.50
CA TYR A 72 7.83 -9.45 -2.67
C TYR A 72 7.51 -9.29 -1.18
N LYS A 73 7.14 -8.07 -0.75
CA LYS A 73 6.89 -7.76 0.65
C LYS A 73 5.89 -6.62 0.80
N VAL A 74 5.08 -6.67 1.85
CA VAL A 74 4.19 -5.59 2.28
C VAL A 74 4.41 -5.35 3.76
N GLU A 75 4.70 -4.11 4.12
CA GLU A 75 4.97 -3.67 5.49
C GLU A 75 4.06 -2.50 5.83
N ARG A 76 3.46 -2.51 7.02
CA ARG A 76 2.87 -1.30 7.59
C ARG A 76 4.02 -0.38 8.01
N VAL A 77 3.95 0.88 7.61
CA VAL A 77 4.86 1.90 8.11
C VAL A 77 4.25 2.41 9.41
N ALA A 78 4.72 1.89 10.53
CA ALA A 78 4.36 2.39 11.86
C ALA A 78 5.16 3.68 12.09
N ASP A 79 4.43 4.79 12.20
CA ASP A 79 4.89 6.15 12.51
C ASP A 79 6.03 6.72 11.64
N MET A 80 5.75 7.90 11.08
CA MET A 80 6.77 8.77 10.51
C MET A 80 7.77 9.16 11.59
N THR A 81 8.87 8.44 11.73
CA THR A 81 10.16 9.12 11.84
C THR A 81 10.55 9.58 10.45
N ILE A 82 9.90 10.66 9.99
CA ILE A 82 10.59 11.57 9.07
C ILE A 82 11.69 12.17 9.96
N CYS A 83 12.87 11.54 9.96
CA CYS A 83 14.07 12.25 10.39
C CYS A 83 14.27 13.39 9.40
N CYS A 84 14.07 14.61 9.91
CA CYS A 84 14.48 15.86 9.28
C CYS A 84 15.98 15.85 8.98
#